data_AF-A0A316Q4Q4-F1
#
_entry.id   AF-A0A316Q4Q4-F1
#
_cell.length_a   1.000
_cell.length_b   1.000
_cell.length_c   1.000
_cell.angle_alpha   90.00
_cell.angle_beta   90.00
_cell.angle_gamma   90.00
#
_symmetry.space_group_name_H-M   'P 1'
#
loop_
_entity.id
_entity.type
_entity.pdbx_description
1 polymer ?
#
loop_
_entity_poly.entity_id
_entity_poly.type
_entity_poly.pdbx_seq_one_letter_code
_entity_poly.pdbx_strand_id
1 'polypeptide(L)'
;MDYRQTYEILLKTICENDKRILQLLAHISQCDDMLLELSLQTCPNPVTLQAITLKKDRLIEQLENASADEEQYVSQLSSIASLCNEVTSHPLYLKMDLLHAAISERMKLVLHKEDASNPLITSQLSEYQERLEMDIRIQEVPREKRHIFYVYPNK
;
A
#
# COMPACT_ATOMS: atom_id res chain seq x y z
N MET A 1 2.99 18.92 -0.10
CA MET A 1 3.58 18.13 0.99
C MET A 1 3.43 16.67 0.62
N ASP A 2 4.53 15.93 0.50
CA ASP A 2 4.47 14.49 0.24
C ASP A 2 4.30 13.75 1.57
N TYR A 3 3.04 13.48 1.94
CA TYR A 3 2.71 12.80 3.20
C TYR A 3 3.35 11.43 3.34
N ARG A 4 3.58 10.73 2.22
CA ARG A 4 4.27 9.44 2.23
C ARG A 4 5.73 9.61 2.62
N GLN A 5 6.41 10.55 1.99
CA GLN A 5 7.82 10.83 2.30
C GLN A 5 7.98 11.29 3.75
N THR A 6 7.09 12.15 4.25
CA THR A 6 7.08 12.57 5.66
C THR A 6 6.87 11.40 6.61
N TYR A 7 5.93 10.49 6.30
CA TYR A 7 5.67 9.29 7.09
C TYR A 7 6.88 8.35 7.15
N GLU A 8 7.52 8.09 6.00
CA GLU A 8 8.73 7.25 5.92
C GLU A 8 9.91 7.85 6.69
N ILE A 9 10.08 9.18 6.65
CA ILE A 9 11.11 9.88 7.42
C ILE A 9 10.82 9.75 8.91
N LEU A 10 9.58 10.02 9.36
CA LEU A 10 9.20 9.89 10.77
C LEU A 10 9.47 8.50 11.33
N LEU A 11 9.08 7.44 10.59
CA LEU A 11 9.36 6.07 11.00
C LEU A 11 10.85 5.79 11.17
N LYS A 12 11.68 6.28 10.25
CA LYS A 12 13.14 6.13 10.35
C LYS A 12 13.67 6.86 11.57
N THR A 13 13.23 8.10 11.80
CA THR A 13 13.65 8.90 12.96
C THR A 13 13.30 8.22 14.28
N ILE A 14 12.07 7.72 14.42
CA ILE A 14 11.61 6.93 15.58
C ILE A 14 12.53 5.72 15.79
N CYS A 15 12.74 4.91 14.74
CA CYS A 15 13.62 3.74 14.84
C CYS A 15 15.08 4.07 15.21
N GLU A 16 15.60 5.21 14.77
CA GLU A 16 16.93 5.68 15.12
C GLU A 16 16.99 6.17 16.57
N ASN A 17 15.95 6.85 17.03
CA ASN A 17 15.86 7.36 18.38
C ASN A 17 15.62 6.22 19.40
N ASP A 18 14.80 5.22 19.07
CA ASP A 18 14.67 3.97 19.84
C ASP A 18 16.02 3.28 20.07
N LYS A 19 16.84 3.17 19.01
CA LYS A 19 18.19 2.62 19.12
C LYS A 19 19.06 3.44 20.06
N ARG A 20 18.96 4.77 19.99
CA ARG A 20 19.68 5.67 20.88
C ARG A 20 19.24 5.51 22.33
N ILE A 21 17.93 5.44 22.59
CA ILE A 21 17.36 5.19 23.92
C ILE A 21 17.88 3.86 24.48
N LEU A 22 17.86 2.79 23.69
CA LEU A 22 18.39 1.48 24.11
C LEU A 22 19.88 1.54 24.46
N GLN A 23 20.69 2.27 23.69
CA GLN A 23 22.11 2.47 23.99
C GLN A 23 22.31 3.26 25.29
N LEU A 24 21.54 4.32 25.50
CA LEU A 24 21.59 5.11 26.73
C LEU A 24 21.22 4.27 27.96
N LEU A 25 20.15 3.48 27.88
CA LEU A 25 19.74 2.55 28.93
C LEU A 25 20.84 1.53 29.26
N ALA A 26 21.48 0.96 28.24
CA ALA A 26 22.60 0.04 28.44
C ALA A 26 23.79 0.71 29.15
N HIS A 27 24.13 1.95 28.79
CA HIS A 27 25.19 2.69 29.46
C HIS A 27 24.86 3.11 30.89
N ILE A 28 23.58 3.42 31.18
CA ILE A 28 23.12 3.68 32.54
C ILE A 28 23.24 2.41 33.39
N SER A 29 22.81 1.26 32.86
CA SER A 29 22.96 -0.04 33.53
C SER A 29 24.43 -0.35 33.83
N GLN A 30 25.35 -0.07 32.91
CA GLN A 30 26.79 -0.22 33.16
C GLN A 30 27.28 0.67 34.29
N CYS A 31 26.77 1.90 34.40
CA CYS A 31 27.09 2.77 35.54
C CYS A 31 26.55 2.18 36.84
N ASP A 32 25.36 1.56 36.84
CA ASP A 32 24.81 0.89 38.01
C ASP A 32 25.65 -0.30 38.45
N ASP A 33 26.12 -1.13 37.50
CA ASP A 33 27.03 -2.24 37.79
C ASP A 33 28.35 -1.74 38.41
N MET A 34 28.94 -0.67 37.86
CA MET A 34 30.17 -0.07 38.41
C MET A 34 29.96 0.51 39.82
N LEU A 35 28.80 1.13 40.08
CA LEU A 35 28.46 1.65 41.41
C LEU A 35 28.26 0.51 42.42
N LEU A 36 27.63 -0.58 41.98
CA LEU A 36 27.47 -1.79 42.79
C LEU A 36 28.84 -2.40 43.12
N GLU A 37 29.73 -2.56 42.14
CA GLU A 37 31.10 -3.05 42.37
C GLU A 37 31.87 -2.19 43.36
N LEU A 38 31.79 -0.86 43.24
CA LEU A 38 32.41 0.06 44.19
C LEU A 38 31.83 -0.10 45.60
N SER A 39 30.51 -0.32 45.73
CA SER A 39 29.85 -0.47 47.02
C SER A 39 30.31 -1.71 47.81
N LEU A 40 30.83 -2.71 47.10
CA LEU A 40 31.35 -3.95 47.69
C LEU A 40 32.80 -3.81 48.19
N GLN A 41 33.48 -2.71 47.87
CA GLN A 41 34.86 -2.47 48.30
C GLN A 41 34.92 -2.05 49.77
N THR A 42 35.96 -2.49 50.49
CA THR A 42 36.14 -2.15 51.91
C THR A 42 36.47 -0.68 52.15
N CYS A 43 37.10 -0.02 51.16
CA CYS A 43 37.42 1.42 51.15
C CYS A 43 37.25 1.99 49.72
N PRO A 44 36.03 2.31 49.28
CA PRO A 44 35.79 2.79 47.92
C PRO A 44 36.39 4.18 47.69
N ASN A 45 36.91 4.41 46.48
CA ASN A 45 37.48 5.71 46.11
C ASN A 45 36.36 6.75 45.86
N PRO A 46 36.26 7.83 46.65
CA PRO A 46 35.20 8.82 46.52
C PRO A 46 35.25 9.59 45.20
N VAL A 47 36.43 9.76 44.60
CA VAL A 47 36.58 10.45 43.31
C VAL A 47 35.99 9.60 42.18
N THR A 48 36.23 8.29 42.21
CA THR A 48 35.67 7.36 41.22
C THR A 48 34.15 7.27 41.36
N LEU A 49 33.64 7.21 42.60
CA LEU A 49 32.21 7.25 42.89
C LEU A 49 31.56 8.50 42.29
N GLN A 50 32.11 9.69 42.60
CA GLN A 50 31.60 10.95 42.09
C GLN A 50 31.63 11.04 40.56
N ALA A 51 32.69 10.52 39.92
CA ALA A 51 32.80 10.50 38.47
C ALA A 51 31.74 9.61 37.80
N ILE A 52 31.46 8.43 38.37
CA ILE A 52 30.44 7.51 37.84
C ILE A 52 29.04 8.10 38.04
N THR A 53 28.76 8.66 39.21
CA THR A 53 27.46 9.32 39.47
C THR A 53 27.21 10.47 38.50
N LEU A 54 28.19 11.37 38.32
CA LEU A 54 28.06 12.49 37.37
C LEU A 54 27.87 12.00 35.92
N LYS A 55 28.55 10.92 35.53
CA LYS A 55 28.35 10.31 34.21
C LYS A 55 26.93 9.75 34.08
N LYS A 56 26.44 9.05 35.10
CA LYS A 56 25.08 8.49 35.12
C LYS A 56 24.02 9.60 35.01
N ASP A 57 24.17 10.68 35.78
CA ASP A 57 23.23 11.81 35.74
C ASP A 57 23.14 12.44 34.34
N ARG A 58 24.28 12.62 33.67
CA ARG A 58 24.33 13.12 32.28
C ARG A 58 23.65 12.16 31.29
N LEU A 59 23.81 10.85 31.48
CA LEU A 59 23.16 9.86 30.63
C LEU A 59 21.64 9.84 30.86
N ILE A 60 21.18 10.04 32.09
CA ILE A 60 19.76 10.17 32.42
C ILE A 60 19.17 11.42 31.76
N GLU A 61 19.84 12.56 31.85
CA GLU A 61 19.39 13.79 31.17
C GLU A 61 19.29 13.59 29.64
N GLN A 62 20.25 12.89 29.04
CA GLN A 62 20.19 12.55 27.61
C GLN A 62 19.05 11.60 27.27
N LEU A 63 18.73 10.66 28.16
CA LEU A 63 17.62 9.72 28.01
C LEU A 63 16.27 10.43 28.08
N GLU A 64 16.10 11.35 29.04
CA GLU A 64 14.89 12.15 29.19
C GLU A 64 14.63 13.00 27.95
N ASN A 65 15.67 13.65 27.42
CA ASN A 65 15.56 14.42 26.17
C ASN A 65 15.19 13.53 24.97
N ALA A 66 15.86 12.38 24.82
CA ALA A 66 15.53 11.44 23.74
C ALA A 66 14.10 10.89 23.87
N SER A 67 13.62 10.65 25.08
CA SER A 67 12.25 10.21 25.34
C SER A 67 11.21 11.28 24.98
N ALA A 68 11.51 12.56 25.28
CA ALA A 68 10.62 13.67 24.91
C ALA A 68 10.53 13.85 23.39
N ASP A 69 11.66 13.73 22.68
CA ASP A 69 11.69 13.73 21.21
C ASP A 69 10.84 12.58 20.64
N GLU A 70 10.93 11.39 21.23
CA GLU A 70 10.16 10.21 20.82
C GLU A 70 8.65 10.45 20.92
N GLU A 71 8.17 11.00 22.03
CA GLU A 71 6.77 11.34 22.22
C GLU A 71 6.27 12.32 21.14
N GLN A 72 7.10 13.29 20.77
CA GLN A 72 6.77 14.23 19.71
C GLN A 72 6.66 13.53 18.35
N TYR A 73 7.59 12.63 18.01
CA TYR A 73 7.54 11.90 16.73
C TYR A 73 6.35 10.95 16.66
N VAL A 74 6.06 10.22 17.73
CA VAL A 74 4.90 9.31 17.83
C VAL A 74 3.59 10.09 17.69
N SER A 75 3.48 11.26 18.32
CA SER A 75 2.32 12.14 18.19
C SER A 75 2.09 12.58 16.73
N GLN A 76 3.15 12.98 16.02
CA GLN A 76 3.07 13.33 14.61
C GLN A 76 2.64 12.14 13.73
N LEU A 77 3.20 10.95 13.99
CA LEU A 77 2.85 9.72 13.28
C LEU A 77 1.37 9.36 13.48
N SER A 78 0.87 9.47 14.71
CA SER A 78 -0.53 9.19 15.04
C SER A 78 -1.50 10.15 14.34
N SER A 79 -1.12 11.42 14.20
CA SER A 79 -1.90 12.44 13.49
C SER A 79 -2.05 12.09 12.01
N ILE A 80 -0.96 11.65 11.37
CA ILE A 80 -0.99 11.19 9.98
C ILE A 80 -1.87 9.94 9.83
N ALA A 81 -1.74 8.98 10.75
CA ALA A 81 -2.55 7.77 10.74
C ALA A 81 -4.06 8.06 10.89
N SER A 82 -4.43 9.02 11.76
CA SER A 82 -5.83 9.47 11.91
C SER A 82 -6.38 10.03 10.60
N LEU A 83 -5.63 10.92 9.94
CA LEU A 83 -6.03 11.49 8.66
C LEU A 83 -6.23 10.40 7.59
N CYS A 84 -5.34 9.41 7.53
CA CYS A 84 -5.50 8.28 6.60
C CYS A 84 -6.77 7.46 6.89
N ASN A 85 -7.10 7.23 8.16
CA ASN A 85 -8.32 6.54 8.57
C ASN A 85 -9.58 7.35 8.24
N GLU A 86 -9.56 8.67 8.43
CA GLU A 86 -10.65 9.56 8.04
C GLU A 86 -10.88 9.56 6.52
N VAL A 87 -9.81 9.61 5.73
CA VAL A 87 -9.91 9.57 4.26
C VAL A 87 -10.47 8.24 3.78
N THR A 88 -9.95 7.12 4.29
CA THR A 88 -10.38 5.77 3.87
C THR A 88 -11.79 5.41 4.34
N SER A 89 -12.27 5.99 5.44
CA SER A 89 -13.65 5.85 5.91
C SER A 89 -14.64 6.80 5.21
N HIS A 90 -14.15 7.76 4.42
CA HIS A 90 -15.02 8.73 3.76
C HIS A 90 -15.93 8.06 2.71
N PRO A 91 -17.26 8.27 2.73
CA PRO A 91 -18.20 7.58 1.84
C PRO A 91 -17.89 7.74 0.35
N LEU A 92 -17.37 8.91 -0.07
CA LEU A 92 -16.97 9.13 -1.46
C LEU A 92 -15.72 8.36 -1.87
N TYR A 93 -14.77 8.18 -0.94
CA TYR A 93 -13.56 7.39 -1.21
C TYR A 93 -13.92 5.92 -1.41
N LEU A 94 -14.76 5.37 -0.52
CA LEU A 94 -15.32 4.02 -0.66
C LEU A 94 -16.07 3.83 -1.98
N LYS A 95 -16.90 4.82 -2.37
CA LYS A 95 -17.62 4.77 -3.65
C LYS A 95 -16.67 4.80 -4.84
N MET A 96 -15.62 5.61 -4.78
CA MET A 96 -14.57 5.68 -5.80
C MET A 96 -13.85 4.34 -5.94
N ASP A 97 -13.45 3.71 -4.83
CA ASP A 97 -12.79 2.40 -4.83
C ASP A 97 -13.66 1.30 -5.44
N LEU A 98 -14.95 1.26 -5.07
CA LEU A 98 -15.91 0.32 -5.67
C LEU A 98 -16.07 0.55 -7.18
N LEU A 99 -16.13 1.81 -7.61
CA LEU A 99 -16.19 2.16 -9.04
C LEU A 99 -14.91 1.74 -9.77
N HIS A 100 -13.73 1.95 -9.19
CA HIS A 100 -12.46 1.51 -9.77
C HIS A 100 -12.39 -0.02 -9.90
N ALA A 101 -12.86 -0.76 -8.90
CA ALA A 101 -12.95 -2.21 -8.98
C ALA A 101 -13.88 -2.66 -10.12
N ALA A 102 -15.08 -2.06 -10.22
CA ALA A 102 -16.04 -2.37 -11.28
C ALA A 102 -15.50 -2.06 -12.68
N ILE A 103 -14.82 -0.91 -12.85
CA ILE A 103 -14.17 -0.53 -14.11
C ILE A 103 -13.07 -1.53 -14.45
N SER A 104 -12.22 -1.89 -13.49
CA SER A 104 -11.12 -2.83 -13.70
C SER A 104 -11.62 -4.21 -14.14
N GLU A 105 -12.69 -4.72 -13.51
CA GLU A 105 -13.34 -5.96 -13.94
C GLU A 105 -13.90 -5.84 -15.37
N ARG A 106 -14.59 -4.73 -15.68
CA ARG A 106 -15.10 -4.54 -17.05
C ARG A 106 -13.99 -4.46 -18.08
N MET A 107 -12.86 -3.81 -17.75
CA MET A 107 -11.68 -3.77 -18.62
C MET A 107 -11.13 -5.17 -18.89
N LYS A 108 -11.04 -6.04 -17.87
CA LYS A 108 -10.61 -7.44 -18.05
C LYS A 108 -11.50 -8.17 -19.05
N LEU A 109 -12.82 -8.09 -18.91
CA LEU A 109 -13.78 -8.73 -19.82
C LEU A 109 -13.58 -8.29 -21.28
N VAL A 110 -13.40 -6.98 -21.50
CA VAL A 110 -13.17 -6.41 -22.84
C VAL A 110 -11.81 -6.84 -23.40
N LEU A 111 -10.74 -6.78 -22.60
CA LEU A 111 -9.39 -7.14 -23.02
C LEU A 111 -9.24 -8.64 -23.30
N HIS A 112 -9.92 -9.48 -22.52
CA HIS A 112 -9.95 -10.93 -22.74
C HIS A 112 -10.90 -11.37 -23.86
N LYS A 113 -11.57 -10.43 -24.54
CA LYS A 113 -12.52 -10.71 -25.63
C LYS A 113 -13.53 -11.81 -25.27
N GLU A 114 -13.97 -11.89 -24.01
CA GLU A 114 -14.95 -12.93 -23.63
C GLU A 114 -16.22 -12.80 -24.46
N ASP A 115 -16.60 -11.58 -24.85
CA ASP A 115 -17.70 -11.32 -25.78
C ASP A 115 -17.44 -11.83 -27.22
N ALA A 116 -16.19 -11.81 -27.73
CA ALA A 116 -15.86 -12.38 -29.04
C ALA A 116 -15.65 -13.90 -29.00
N SER A 117 -15.49 -14.45 -27.80
CA SER A 117 -15.37 -15.89 -27.52
C SER A 117 -16.75 -16.51 -27.24
N ASN A 118 -17.80 -15.69 -27.16
CA ASN A 118 -19.15 -16.14 -26.90
C ASN A 118 -19.67 -16.94 -28.11
N PRO A 119 -19.98 -18.24 -27.94
CA PRO A 119 -20.43 -19.11 -29.02
C PRO A 119 -21.75 -18.65 -29.66
N LEU A 120 -22.62 -17.95 -28.91
CA LEU A 120 -23.86 -17.40 -29.45
C LEU A 120 -23.60 -16.20 -30.37
N ILE A 121 -22.69 -15.31 -29.98
CA ILE A 121 -22.33 -14.12 -30.77
C ILE A 121 -21.59 -14.55 -32.04
N THR A 122 -20.66 -15.50 -31.92
CA THR A 122 -19.93 -16.05 -33.08
C THR A 122 -20.85 -16.78 -34.05
N SER A 123 -21.78 -17.60 -33.56
CA SER A 123 -22.79 -18.29 -34.40
C SER A 123 -23.72 -17.30 -35.11
N GLN A 124 -24.19 -16.25 -34.43
CA GLN A 124 -25.03 -15.24 -35.05
C GLN A 124 -24.26 -14.46 -36.13
N LEU A 125 -23.01 -14.07 -35.85
CA LEU A 125 -22.17 -13.38 -36.82
C LEU A 125 -21.84 -14.24 -38.04
N SER A 126 -21.62 -15.56 -37.87
CA SER A 126 -21.43 -16.47 -39.00
C SER A 126 -22.69 -16.63 -39.85
N GLU A 127 -23.87 -16.76 -39.23
CA GLU A 127 -25.14 -16.80 -39.96
C GLU A 127 -25.39 -15.51 -40.74
N TYR A 128 -25.09 -14.34 -40.14
CA TYR A 128 -25.18 -13.06 -40.83
C TYR A 128 -24.19 -12.95 -41.99
N GLN A 129 -22.95 -13.43 -41.81
CA GLN A 129 -21.94 -13.43 -42.87
C GLN A 129 -22.37 -14.31 -44.04
N GLU A 130 -22.89 -15.51 -43.79
CA GLU A 130 -23.40 -16.41 -44.83
C GLU A 130 -24.55 -15.78 -45.62
N ARG A 131 -25.48 -15.11 -44.94
CA ARG A 131 -26.57 -14.37 -45.61
C ARG A 131 -26.04 -13.23 -46.47
N LEU A 132 -25.06 -12.48 -45.98
CA LEU A 132 -24.46 -11.37 -46.73
C LEU A 132 -23.70 -11.86 -47.96
N GLU A 133 -22.96 -12.97 -47.85
CA GLU A 133 -22.28 -13.60 -48.99
C GLU A 133 -23.28 -14.10 -50.03
N MET A 134 -24.41 -14.66 -49.60
CA MET A 134 -25.50 -15.05 -50.50
C MET A 134 -26.11 -13.85 -51.21
N ASP A 135 -26.39 -12.75 -50.49
CA ASP A 135 -26.92 -11.52 -51.07
C ASP A 135 -25.96 -10.90 -52.10
N ILE A 136 -24.65 -10.89 -51.83
CA ILE A 136 -23.61 -10.44 -52.77
C ILE A 136 -23.62 -11.32 -54.02
N ARG A 137 -23.61 -12.65 -53.88
CA ARG A 137 -23.65 -13.57 -55.03
C ARG A 137 -24.92 -13.39 -55.87
N ILE A 138 -26.07 -13.14 -55.23
CA ILE A 138 -27.32 -12.85 -55.94
C ILE A 138 -27.23 -11.52 -56.71
N GLN A 139 -26.52 -10.52 -56.17
CA GLN A 139 -26.28 -9.26 -56.85
C GLN A 139 -25.33 -9.38 -58.06
N GLU A 140 -24.40 -10.34 -58.05
CA GLU A 140 -23.51 -10.62 -59.19
C GLU A 140 -24.23 -11.35 -60.35
N VAL A 141 -25.36 -12.00 -60.07
CA VAL A 141 -26.17 -12.65 -61.11
C VAL A 141 -26.93 -11.59 -61.92
N PRO A 142 -26.99 -11.69 -63.27
CA PRO A 142 -27.82 -10.81 -64.10
C PRO A 142 -29.28 -10.82 -63.66
N ARG A 143 -29.92 -9.64 -63.57
CA ARG A 143 -31.27 -9.45 -62.97
C ARG A 143 -32.32 -10.44 -63.48
N GLU A 144 -32.28 -10.77 -64.77
CA GLU A 144 -33.20 -11.69 -65.45
C GLU A 144 -33.16 -13.13 -64.89
N LYS A 145 -32.05 -13.53 -64.26
CA LYS A 145 -31.83 -14.90 -63.74
C LYS A 145 -31.91 -15.01 -62.21
N ARG A 146 -32.16 -13.90 -61.50
CA ARG A 146 -32.23 -13.89 -60.02
C ARG A 146 -33.47 -14.58 -59.45
N HIS A 147 -34.50 -14.76 -60.26
CA HIS A 147 -35.77 -15.41 -59.88
C HIS A 147 -35.60 -16.82 -59.28
N ILE A 148 -34.51 -17.51 -59.62
CA ILE A 148 -34.21 -18.88 -59.15
C ILE A 148 -33.83 -18.90 -57.66
N PHE A 149 -33.30 -17.81 -57.11
CA PHE A 149 -32.88 -17.73 -55.70
C PHE A 149 -34.02 -17.47 -54.72
N TYR A 150 -35.18 -17.00 -55.20
CA TYR A 150 -36.38 -16.80 -54.38
C TYR A 150 -37.12 -18.11 -54.02
N VAL A 151 -36.63 -19.26 -54.49
CA VAL A 151 -37.29 -20.57 -54.34
C VAL A 151 -36.64 -21.43 -53.24
N TYR A 152 -35.58 -20.95 -52.57
CA TYR A 152 -34.99 -21.66 -51.43
C TYR A 152 -35.90 -21.53 -50.19
N PRO A 153 -36.47 -22.61 -49.65
CA PRO A 153 -37.31 -22.52 -48.47
C PRO A 153 -36.43 -22.31 -47.24
N ASN A 154 -36.70 -21.25 -46.49
CA ASN A 154 -36.21 -21.07 -45.13
C ASN A 154 -36.59 -22.31 -44.31
N LYS A 155 -35.60 -23.16 -44.00
CA LYS A 155 -35.68 -24.13 -42.91
C LYS A 155 -34.86 -23.61 -41.76
#